data_AF-A0A2G8HR84-F1
#
_entry.id   AF-A0A2G8HR84-F1
#
_cell.length_a   1.000
_cell.length_b   1.000
_cell.length_c   1.000
_cell.angle_alpha   90.00
_cell.angle_beta   90.00
_cell.angle_gamma   90.00
#
_symmetry.space_group_name_H-M   'P 1'
#
loop_
_entity.id
_entity.type
_entity.pdbx_description
1 polymer ?
#
loop_
_entity_poly.entity_id
_entity_poly.type
_entity_poly.pdbx_seq_one_letter_code
_entity_poly.pdbx_strand_id
1 'polypeptide(L)'
;MKKNIIVFVLCLIACLAIFYLTYSTHSEIDQRGNASSTTETQSEKAPIGDDILNQQIQKLATNLEVKVTEDKLFQDLNNYKIEIEDLKKNQSKSFVKNYVIKQSAQLVKCLKKDYCGTKADPDGFFDEFATPGHTLLSRELRLLNTMLDDGDLAPSDLAFSELVKFENKNILESTADLFLKSNPSESELGTFLDNSSQLEGAKKQAFYFRLIGRANTSQREILIANLAEELKKSTPYSVVAFFQKISSLKLSEEELVTISRSGCPLKEDNEISWNSFSYNFKKYTSENSFDLFIDEICP
;
A
#
# COMPACT_ATOMS: atom_id res chain seq x y z
N MET A 1 -18.35 55.46 8.65
CA MET A 1 -18.02 54.34 9.57
C MET A 1 -19.23 53.66 10.24
N LYS A 2 -20.50 53.94 9.87
CA LYS A 2 -21.68 53.29 10.49
C LYS A 2 -22.19 52.03 9.78
N LYS A 3 -21.77 51.76 8.53
CA LYS A 3 -22.23 50.60 7.74
C LYS A 3 -21.50 49.29 8.08
N ASN A 4 -20.25 49.35 8.54
CA ASN A 4 -19.47 48.16 8.88
C ASN A 4 -19.86 47.53 10.23
N ILE A 5 -20.43 48.33 11.14
CA ILE A 5 -20.90 47.86 12.45
C ILE A 5 -22.14 46.96 12.29
N ILE A 6 -23.01 47.29 11.34
CA ILE A 6 -24.24 46.52 11.09
C ILE A 6 -23.90 45.12 10.56
N VAL A 7 -22.93 45.02 9.64
CA VAL A 7 -22.46 43.73 9.11
C VAL A 7 -21.80 42.88 10.20
N PHE A 8 -21.00 43.51 11.06
CA PHE A 8 -20.36 42.82 12.18
C PHE A 8 -21.38 42.25 13.18
N VAL A 9 -22.42 43.01 13.51
CA VAL A 9 -23.51 42.55 14.40
C VAL A 9 -24.31 41.41 13.79
N LEU A 10 -24.58 41.45 12.47
CA LEU A 10 -25.27 40.36 11.77
C LEU A 10 -24.45 39.06 11.76
N CYS A 11 -23.13 39.14 11.54
CA CYS A 11 -22.24 37.97 11.65
C CYS A 11 -22.24 37.39 13.06
N LEU A 12 -22.25 38.23 14.10
CA LEU A 12 -22.25 37.79 15.49
C LEU A 12 -23.56 37.06 15.87
N ILE A 13 -24.71 37.55 15.39
CA ILE A 13 -26.00 36.89 15.58
C ILE A 13 -26.04 35.54 14.85
N ALA A 14 -25.49 35.46 13.63
CA ALA A 14 -25.41 34.19 12.90
C ALA A 14 -24.53 33.16 13.63
N CYS A 15 -23.37 33.58 14.14
CA CYS A 15 -22.51 32.70 14.94
C CYS A 15 -23.20 32.22 16.22
N LEU A 16 -23.95 33.08 16.92
CA LEU A 16 -24.70 32.71 18.12
C LEU A 16 -25.84 31.73 17.81
N ALA A 17 -26.53 31.88 16.67
CA ALA A 17 -27.58 30.96 16.25
C ALA A 17 -27.03 29.56 15.92
N ILE A 18 -25.87 29.49 15.23
CA ILE A 18 -25.19 28.22 14.91
C ILE A 18 -24.69 27.55 16.21
N PHE A 19 -24.13 28.33 17.14
CA PHE A 19 -23.69 27.82 18.43
C PHE A 19 -24.86 27.30 19.28
N TYR A 20 -26.00 28.00 19.28
CA TYR A 20 -27.21 27.55 19.97
C TYR A 20 -27.78 26.26 19.35
N LEU A 21 -27.84 26.15 18.02
CA LEU A 21 -28.34 24.96 17.34
C LEU A 21 -27.44 23.72 17.56
N THR A 22 -26.12 23.91 17.57
CA THR A 22 -25.16 22.82 17.85
C THR A 22 -25.15 22.42 19.33
N TYR A 23 -25.34 23.38 20.24
CA TYR A 23 -25.45 23.08 21.68
C TYR A 23 -26.78 22.42 22.04
N SER A 24 -27.91 22.88 21.49
CA SER A 24 -29.23 22.31 21.77
C SER A 24 -29.37 20.88 21.25
N THR A 25 -28.77 20.58 20.08
CA THR A 25 -28.73 19.21 19.55
C THR A 25 -27.83 18.26 20.36
N HIS A 26 -26.81 18.77 21.04
CA HIS A 26 -26.02 17.95 21.99
C HIS A 26 -26.78 17.68 23.30
N SER A 27 -27.55 18.65 23.80
CA SER A 27 -28.29 18.48 25.07
C SER A 27 -29.51 17.53 24.97
N GLU A 28 -30.10 17.34 23.79
CA GLU A 28 -31.23 16.41 23.61
C GLU A 28 -30.81 14.94 23.45
N ILE A 29 -29.54 14.66 23.15
CA ILE A 29 -29.03 13.28 23.07
C ILE A 29 -28.81 12.69 24.47
N ASP A 30 -28.47 13.51 25.46
CA ASP A 30 -28.20 13.06 26.84
C ASP A 30 -29.45 12.82 27.70
N GLN A 31 -30.66 13.20 27.27
CA GLN A 31 -31.88 13.07 28.08
C GLN A 31 -32.83 11.92 27.69
N ARG A 32 -32.49 11.07 26.71
CA ARG A 32 -33.26 9.82 26.44
C ARG A 32 -32.82 8.61 27.28
N GLY A 33 -31.93 8.80 28.26
CA GLY A 33 -31.40 7.76 29.14
C GLY A 33 -32.27 7.32 30.32
N ASN A 34 -33.55 7.68 30.41
CA ASN A 34 -34.40 7.27 31.54
C ASN A 34 -35.77 6.73 31.08
N ALA A 35 -35.76 5.52 30.52
CA ALA A 35 -36.93 4.65 30.50
C ALA A 35 -36.50 3.24 30.92
N SER A 36 -36.86 2.89 32.16
CA SER A 36 -36.64 1.57 32.75
C SER A 36 -37.40 0.51 31.96
N SER A 37 -36.69 -0.30 31.18
CA SER A 37 -37.16 -1.61 30.74
C SER A 37 -36.17 -2.66 31.18
N THR A 38 -36.54 -3.38 32.23
CA THR A 38 -35.92 -4.60 32.71
C THR A 38 -36.03 -5.63 31.60
N THR A 39 -34.99 -5.75 30.79
CA THR A 39 -34.72 -6.94 29.99
C THR A 39 -33.22 -7.15 30.17
N GLU A 40 -32.85 -8.29 30.77
CA GLU A 40 -31.47 -8.75 30.80
C GLU A 40 -31.02 -9.08 29.38
N THR A 41 -30.82 -8.04 28.57
CA THR A 41 -29.96 -8.13 27.42
C THR A 41 -28.56 -8.14 28.02
N GLN A 42 -27.88 -9.29 27.94
CA GLN A 42 -26.43 -9.33 28.12
C GLN A 42 -25.86 -8.22 27.25
N SER A 43 -25.46 -7.11 27.89
CA SER A 43 -24.66 -6.09 27.24
C SER A 43 -23.32 -6.76 27.02
N GLU A 44 -23.19 -7.46 25.89
CA GLU A 44 -21.89 -7.62 25.24
C GLU A 44 -21.38 -6.20 25.08
N LYS A 45 -20.49 -5.80 26.00
CA LYS A 45 -19.69 -4.60 25.83
C LYS A 45 -19.11 -4.71 24.43
N ALA A 46 -19.32 -3.67 23.61
CA ALA A 46 -18.69 -3.60 22.30
C ALA A 46 -17.19 -3.92 22.50
N PRO A 47 -16.67 -4.93 21.80
CA PRO A 47 -15.31 -5.41 22.04
C PRO A 47 -14.35 -4.22 21.88
N ILE A 48 -13.50 -4.02 22.90
CA ILE A 48 -12.48 -2.98 22.87
C ILE A 48 -11.45 -3.42 21.81
N GLY A 49 -10.68 -2.49 21.22
CA GLY A 49 -9.81 -2.77 20.07
C GLY A 49 -8.92 -4.03 20.18
N ASP A 50 -8.47 -4.38 21.39
CA ASP A 50 -7.68 -5.59 21.63
C ASP A 50 -8.52 -6.89 21.54
N ASP A 51 -9.80 -6.87 21.92
CA ASP A 51 -10.70 -8.03 21.82
C ASP A 51 -11.07 -8.32 20.36
N ILE A 52 -11.31 -7.28 19.56
CA ILE A 52 -11.56 -7.39 18.11
C ILE A 52 -10.34 -8.00 17.42
N LEU A 53 -9.15 -7.48 17.74
CA LEU A 53 -7.90 -7.98 17.18
C LEU A 53 -7.68 -9.45 17.56
N ASN A 54 -7.89 -9.82 18.82
CA ASN A 54 -7.75 -11.20 19.28
C ASN A 54 -8.73 -12.15 18.56
N GLN A 55 -9.98 -11.74 18.34
CA GLN A 55 -10.94 -12.53 17.58
C GLN A 55 -10.51 -12.73 16.12
N GLN A 56 -10.01 -11.67 15.47
CA GLN A 56 -9.49 -11.76 14.10
C GLN A 56 -8.27 -12.69 14.01
N ILE A 57 -7.35 -12.61 14.98
CA ILE A 57 -6.18 -13.49 15.07
C ILE A 57 -6.60 -14.95 15.26
N GLN A 58 -7.55 -15.23 16.15
CA GLN A 58 -8.06 -16.59 16.37
C GLN A 58 -8.74 -17.16 15.11
N LYS A 59 -9.53 -16.34 14.41
CA LYS A 59 -10.16 -16.73 13.16
C LYS A 59 -9.13 -17.04 12.08
N LEU A 60 -8.10 -16.19 11.93
CA LEU A 60 -7.00 -16.41 11.01
C LEU A 60 -6.24 -17.70 11.34
N ALA A 61 -5.90 -17.89 12.62
CA ALA A 61 -5.21 -19.08 13.09
C ALA A 61 -5.99 -20.37 12.82
N THR A 62 -7.30 -20.35 13.06
CA THR A 62 -8.18 -21.50 12.76
C THR A 62 -8.13 -21.87 11.28
N ASN A 63 -8.19 -20.88 10.38
CA ASN A 63 -8.13 -21.13 8.94
C ASN A 63 -6.73 -21.55 8.45
N LEU A 64 -5.68 -21.21 9.19
CA LEU A 64 -4.31 -21.63 8.94
C LEU A 64 -3.93 -22.93 9.67
N GLU A 65 -4.86 -23.52 10.42
CA GLU A 65 -4.63 -24.69 11.29
C GLU A 65 -3.50 -24.46 12.32
N VAL A 66 -3.36 -23.23 12.79
CA VAL A 66 -2.37 -22.80 13.79
C VAL A 66 -3.00 -22.77 15.18
N LYS A 67 -2.33 -23.38 16.17
CA LYS A 67 -2.71 -23.25 17.57
C LYS A 67 -2.08 -22.01 18.19
N VAL A 68 -2.84 -20.93 18.28
CA VAL A 68 -2.36 -19.62 18.78
C VAL A 68 -1.66 -19.72 20.12
N THR A 69 -2.19 -20.51 21.06
CA THR A 69 -1.65 -20.63 22.42
C THR A 69 -0.27 -21.29 22.51
N GLU A 70 0.10 -22.08 21.51
CA GLU A 70 1.35 -22.84 21.47
C GLU A 70 2.41 -22.16 20.58
N ASP A 71 1.98 -21.20 19.75
CA ASP A 71 2.81 -20.59 18.71
C ASP A 71 3.14 -19.13 19.04
N LYS A 72 4.24 -18.94 19.77
CA LYS A 72 4.70 -17.61 20.17
C LYS A 72 5.06 -16.73 18.96
N LEU A 73 5.65 -17.31 17.90
CA LEU A 73 6.03 -16.52 16.73
C LEU A 73 4.79 -16.04 15.96
N PHE A 74 3.74 -16.86 15.87
CA PHE A 74 2.45 -16.41 15.34
C PHE A 74 1.88 -15.21 16.13
N GLN A 75 1.89 -15.29 17.46
CA GLN A 75 1.40 -14.22 18.32
C GLN A 75 2.24 -12.94 18.15
N ASP A 76 3.57 -13.07 18.14
CA ASP A 76 4.48 -11.94 17.99
C ASP A 76 4.32 -11.29 16.59
N LEU A 77 4.13 -12.10 15.54
CA LEU A 77 3.85 -11.62 14.19
C LEU A 77 2.51 -10.88 14.10
N ASN A 78 1.49 -11.30 14.83
CA ASN A 78 0.20 -10.60 14.86
C ASN A 78 0.14 -9.46 15.91
N ASN A 79 1.19 -9.26 16.70
CA ASN A 79 1.32 -8.14 17.62
C ASN A 79 2.04 -6.98 16.94
N TYR A 80 1.27 -6.01 16.44
CA TYR A 80 1.80 -4.85 15.72
C TYR A 80 2.60 -3.85 16.58
N LYS A 81 2.64 -4.03 17.91
CA LYS A 81 3.50 -3.24 18.81
C LYS A 81 4.96 -3.71 18.82
N ILE A 82 5.23 -4.92 18.31
CA ILE A 82 6.58 -5.46 18.19
C ILE A 82 7.17 -4.98 16.86
N GLU A 83 8.41 -4.50 16.84
CA GLU A 83 9.07 -4.13 15.59
C GLU A 83 9.57 -5.37 14.84
N ILE A 84 9.70 -5.29 13.51
CA ILE A 84 10.08 -6.44 12.67
C ILE A 84 11.44 -7.02 13.10
N GLU A 85 12.38 -6.14 13.43
CA GLU A 85 13.73 -6.49 13.85
C GLU A 85 13.74 -7.26 15.17
N ASP A 86 12.71 -7.10 15.99
CA ASP A 86 12.57 -7.73 17.30
C ASP A 86 11.97 -9.15 17.22
N LEU A 87 11.25 -9.49 16.14
CA LEU A 87 10.58 -10.78 15.96
C LEU A 87 11.54 -11.99 15.94
N LYS A 88 12.81 -11.73 15.61
CA LYS A 88 13.90 -12.72 15.58
C LYS A 88 14.67 -12.79 16.90
N LYS A 89 14.46 -11.86 17.83
CA LYS A 89 15.18 -11.83 19.11
C LYS A 89 14.77 -13.05 19.96
N ASN A 90 15.77 -13.76 20.48
CA ASN A 90 15.61 -14.93 21.35
C ASN A 90 14.97 -16.16 20.69
N GLN A 91 14.95 -16.24 19.35
CA GLN A 91 14.54 -17.43 18.61
C GLN A 91 15.69 -17.95 17.74
N SER A 92 15.67 -19.24 17.39
CA SER A 92 16.63 -19.78 16.42
C SER A 92 16.36 -19.19 15.03
N LYS A 93 17.40 -18.69 14.37
CA LYS A 93 17.32 -18.15 12.99
C LYS A 93 16.72 -19.16 12.01
N SER A 94 17.13 -20.42 12.11
CA SER A 94 16.61 -21.50 11.24
C SER A 94 15.14 -21.82 11.53
N PHE A 95 14.70 -21.71 12.79
CA PHE A 95 13.30 -21.88 13.16
C PHE A 95 12.45 -20.76 12.54
N VAL A 96 12.82 -19.49 12.77
CA VAL A 96 12.09 -18.33 12.25
C VAL A 96 12.00 -18.40 10.72
N LYS A 97 13.13 -18.68 10.04
CA LYS A 97 13.17 -18.84 8.59
C LYS A 97 12.15 -19.86 8.08
N ASN A 98 12.26 -21.10 8.57
CA ASN A 98 11.43 -22.20 8.09
C ASN A 98 9.95 -21.98 8.42
N TYR A 99 9.68 -21.39 9.58
CA TYR A 99 8.35 -21.04 10.01
C TYR A 99 7.71 -20.02 9.06
N VAL A 100 8.38 -18.89 8.85
CA VAL A 100 7.84 -17.78 8.06
C VAL A 100 7.65 -18.19 6.59
N ILE A 101 8.60 -18.91 5.99
CA ILE A 101 8.44 -19.42 4.61
C ILE A 101 7.21 -20.33 4.49
N LYS A 102 7.05 -21.28 5.43
CA LYS A 102 5.93 -22.22 5.41
C LYS A 102 4.61 -21.49 5.61
N GLN A 103 4.55 -20.56 6.57
CA GLN A 103 3.34 -19.80 6.88
C GLN A 103 2.94 -18.87 5.75
N SER A 104 3.89 -18.15 5.14
CA SER A 104 3.63 -17.31 3.97
C SER A 104 3.02 -18.13 2.82
N ALA A 105 3.53 -19.35 2.57
CA ALA A 105 2.95 -20.23 1.57
C ALA A 105 1.53 -20.70 1.91
N GLN A 106 1.22 -20.94 3.18
CA GLN A 106 -0.14 -21.25 3.64
C GLN A 106 -1.07 -20.05 3.49
N LEU A 107 -0.62 -18.86 3.89
CA LEU A 107 -1.35 -17.60 3.74
C LEU A 107 -1.69 -17.33 2.27
N VAL A 108 -0.75 -17.50 1.35
CA VAL A 108 -1.00 -17.33 -0.09
C VAL A 108 -2.13 -18.24 -0.58
N LYS A 109 -2.13 -19.52 -0.19
CA LYS A 109 -3.19 -20.47 -0.59
C LYS A 109 -4.55 -20.10 0.03
N CYS A 110 -4.52 -19.73 1.29
CA CYS A 110 -5.67 -19.39 2.11
C CYS A 110 -6.35 -18.08 1.64
N LEU A 111 -5.56 -17.05 1.35
CA LEU A 111 -6.05 -15.78 0.83
C LEU A 111 -6.74 -15.93 -0.54
N LYS A 112 -6.18 -16.77 -1.43
CA LYS A 112 -6.76 -17.04 -2.75
C LYS A 112 -8.07 -17.83 -2.69
N LYS A 113 -8.27 -18.63 -1.64
CA LYS A 113 -9.46 -19.48 -1.52
C LYS A 113 -10.67 -18.65 -1.10
N ASP A 114 -10.56 -17.90 -0.01
CA ASP A 114 -11.67 -17.17 0.60
C ASP A 114 -11.19 -16.07 1.56
N TYR A 115 -10.08 -15.41 1.21
CA TYR A 115 -9.45 -14.37 2.05
C TYR A 115 -9.18 -14.85 3.48
N CYS A 116 -8.80 -16.13 3.62
CA CYS A 116 -8.65 -16.82 4.90
C CYS A 116 -9.90 -16.82 5.77
N GLY A 117 -11.05 -17.08 5.16
CA GLY A 117 -12.36 -17.07 5.81
C GLY A 117 -12.85 -15.68 6.25
N THR A 118 -12.17 -14.60 5.86
CA THR A 118 -12.64 -13.23 6.09
C THR A 118 -13.78 -12.95 5.11
N LYS A 119 -14.89 -12.42 5.62
CA LYS A 119 -16.09 -12.11 4.82
C LYS A 119 -16.48 -10.67 5.07
N ALA A 120 -17.24 -10.11 4.13
CA ALA A 120 -17.85 -8.81 4.34
C ALA A 120 -18.78 -8.83 5.55
N ASP A 121 -18.69 -7.80 6.37
CA ASP A 121 -19.66 -7.57 7.42
C ASP A 121 -21.02 -7.24 6.78
N PRO A 122 -22.16 -7.70 7.34
CA PRO A 122 -23.47 -7.52 6.74
C PRO A 122 -23.81 -6.05 6.39
N ASP A 123 -23.32 -5.11 7.19
CA ASP A 123 -23.54 -3.67 7.04
C ASP A 123 -22.21 -2.88 6.88
N GLY A 124 -21.08 -3.57 6.67
CA GLY A 124 -19.75 -2.98 6.72
C GLY A 124 -18.99 -2.99 5.39
N PHE A 125 -18.00 -2.10 5.30
CA PHE A 125 -17.04 -2.08 4.18
C PHE A 125 -16.10 -3.29 4.28
N PHE A 126 -15.92 -4.01 3.16
CA PHE A 126 -14.97 -5.12 3.05
C PHE A 126 -13.88 -4.77 2.04
N ASP A 127 -12.65 -4.64 2.52
CA ASP A 127 -11.48 -4.53 1.66
C ASP A 127 -10.89 -5.93 1.42
N GLU A 128 -11.19 -6.49 0.25
CA GLU A 128 -10.68 -7.79 -0.16
C GLU A 128 -9.16 -7.84 -0.29
N PHE A 129 -8.51 -6.68 -0.42
CA PHE A 129 -7.07 -6.55 -0.57
C PHE A 129 -6.36 -6.23 0.74
N ALA A 130 -7.07 -5.97 1.84
CA ALA A 130 -6.49 -5.53 3.11
C ALA A 130 -7.01 -6.31 4.34
N THR A 131 -7.30 -7.60 4.16
CA THR A 131 -7.73 -8.46 5.27
C THR A 131 -6.59 -8.71 6.31
N PRO A 132 -6.91 -9.22 7.51
CA PRO A 132 -5.88 -9.60 8.49
C PRO A 132 -4.82 -10.56 7.93
N GLY A 133 -5.21 -11.49 7.04
CA GLY A 133 -4.28 -12.38 6.35
C GLY A 133 -3.30 -11.63 5.43
N HIS A 134 -3.74 -10.58 4.73
CA HIS A 134 -2.85 -9.72 3.94
C HIS A 134 -1.87 -8.97 4.83
N THR A 135 -2.35 -8.48 5.98
CA THR A 135 -1.52 -7.76 6.95
C THR A 135 -0.45 -8.68 7.53
N LEU A 136 -0.81 -9.92 7.91
CA LEU A 136 0.15 -10.91 8.40
C LEU A 136 1.17 -11.29 7.31
N LEU A 137 0.71 -11.60 6.08
CA LEU A 137 1.60 -11.92 4.96
C LEU A 137 2.56 -10.77 4.65
N SER A 138 2.07 -9.52 4.63
CA SER A 138 2.94 -8.36 4.46
C SER A 138 4.02 -8.28 5.54
N ARG A 139 3.70 -8.62 6.78
CA ARG A 139 4.60 -8.54 7.92
C ARG A 139 5.66 -9.64 7.88
N GLU A 140 5.27 -10.84 7.47
CA GLU A 140 6.16 -11.95 7.19
C GLU A 140 7.16 -11.63 6.06
N LEU A 141 6.70 -11.04 4.95
CA LEU A 141 7.57 -10.64 3.85
C LEU A 141 8.58 -9.56 4.27
N ARG A 142 8.20 -8.65 5.18
CA ARG A 142 9.14 -7.68 5.78
C ARG A 142 10.17 -8.37 6.68
N LEU A 143 9.77 -9.38 7.44
CA LEU A 143 10.69 -10.17 8.25
C LEU A 143 11.68 -10.93 7.35
N LEU A 144 11.20 -11.60 6.29
CA LEU A 144 12.06 -12.25 5.30
C LEU A 144 13.04 -11.27 4.64
N ASN A 145 12.60 -10.04 4.34
CA ASN A 145 13.48 -8.99 3.80
C ASN A 145 14.63 -8.68 4.76
N THR A 146 14.31 -8.56 6.05
CA THR A 146 15.31 -8.26 7.08
C THR A 146 16.26 -9.44 7.29
N MET A 147 15.76 -10.68 7.18
CA MET A 147 16.61 -11.88 7.26
C MET A 147 17.53 -12.03 6.05
N LEU A 148 17.09 -11.60 4.87
CA LEU A 148 17.93 -11.56 3.67
C LEU A 148 19.06 -10.53 3.81
N ASP A 149 18.75 -9.34 4.37
CA ASP A 149 19.75 -8.29 4.64
C ASP A 149 20.82 -8.75 5.66
N ASP A 150 20.42 -9.55 6.65
CA ASP A 150 21.33 -10.10 7.66
C ASP A 150 22.12 -11.34 7.17
N GLY A 151 21.83 -11.85 5.97
CA GLY A 151 22.43 -13.07 5.43
C GLY A 151 21.87 -14.38 6.00
N ASP A 152 20.73 -14.32 6.70
CA ASP A 152 20.07 -15.47 7.35
C ASP A 152 19.09 -16.21 6.40
N LEU A 153 18.81 -15.65 5.23
CA LEU A 153 17.93 -16.19 4.20
C LEU A 153 18.68 -16.29 2.87
N ALA A 154 18.54 -17.41 2.14
CA ALA A 154 19.10 -17.52 0.80
C ALA A 154 18.04 -17.10 -0.24
N PRO A 155 18.46 -16.41 -1.32
CA PRO A 155 17.61 -16.05 -2.46
C PRO A 155 16.70 -17.17 -3.00
N SER A 156 17.20 -18.41 -3.06
CA SER A 156 16.53 -19.58 -3.62
C SER A 156 15.34 -20.10 -2.81
N ASP A 157 15.17 -19.63 -1.58
CA ASP A 157 14.18 -20.17 -0.64
C ASP A 157 12.78 -19.55 -0.81
N LEU A 158 12.60 -18.64 -1.78
CA LEU A 158 11.42 -17.80 -1.92
C LEU A 158 10.73 -17.97 -3.28
N ALA A 159 9.40 -18.13 -3.27
CA ALA A 159 8.57 -18.22 -4.46
C ALA A 159 7.82 -16.90 -4.71
N PHE A 160 8.37 -16.04 -5.58
CA PHE A 160 7.91 -14.65 -5.75
C PHE A 160 6.75 -14.45 -6.73
N SER A 161 6.63 -15.32 -7.74
CA SER A 161 5.72 -15.10 -8.89
C SER A 161 4.24 -15.04 -8.49
N GLU A 162 3.86 -15.74 -7.43
CA GLU A 162 2.48 -15.75 -6.94
C GLU A 162 2.15 -14.57 -6.02
N LEU A 163 3.18 -13.90 -5.47
CA LEU A 163 2.99 -12.78 -4.53
C LEU A 163 2.62 -11.48 -5.25
N VAL A 164 3.09 -11.29 -6.49
CA VAL A 164 2.79 -10.11 -7.33
C VAL A 164 1.32 -10.04 -7.73
N LYS A 165 0.60 -11.16 -7.68
CA LYS A 165 -0.84 -11.23 -7.98
C LYS A 165 -1.70 -10.67 -6.85
N PHE A 166 -1.16 -10.52 -5.64
CA PHE A 166 -1.89 -9.87 -4.56
C PHE A 166 -1.83 -8.37 -4.77
N GLU A 167 -2.98 -7.77 -5.09
CA GLU A 167 -3.08 -6.34 -5.34
C GLU A 167 -3.07 -5.48 -4.05
N ASN A 168 -2.25 -5.88 -3.06
CA ASN A 168 -2.00 -5.16 -1.83
C ASN A 168 -0.65 -4.44 -1.92
N LYS A 169 -0.65 -3.12 -1.69
CA LYS A 169 0.55 -2.28 -1.81
C LYS A 169 1.74 -2.80 -0.99
N ASN A 170 1.54 -3.17 0.27
CA ASN A 170 2.64 -3.56 1.15
C ASN A 170 3.23 -4.92 0.75
N ILE A 171 2.39 -5.84 0.27
CA ILE A 171 2.84 -7.12 -0.30
C ILE A 171 3.64 -6.87 -1.57
N LEU A 172 3.13 -6.03 -2.49
CA LEU A 172 3.83 -5.71 -3.74
C LEU A 172 5.20 -5.08 -3.48
N GLU A 173 5.28 -4.09 -2.59
CA GLU A 173 6.55 -3.43 -2.25
C GLU A 173 7.54 -4.40 -1.57
N SER A 174 7.07 -5.23 -0.63
CA SER A 174 7.93 -6.19 0.06
C SER A 174 8.41 -7.29 -0.88
N THR A 175 7.56 -7.72 -1.82
CA THR A 175 7.89 -8.73 -2.84
C THR A 175 8.89 -8.18 -3.85
N ALA A 176 8.71 -6.95 -4.31
CA ALA A 176 9.65 -6.27 -5.20
C ALA A 176 11.06 -6.17 -4.56
N ASP A 177 11.13 -5.81 -3.28
CA ASP A 177 12.39 -5.75 -2.54
C ASP A 177 13.07 -7.11 -2.44
N LEU A 178 12.35 -8.14 -2.00
CA LEU A 178 12.90 -9.48 -1.86
C LEU A 178 13.40 -10.01 -3.21
N PHE A 179 12.60 -9.79 -4.26
CA PHE A 179 12.92 -10.25 -5.59
C PHE A 179 14.22 -9.60 -6.09
N LEU A 180 14.36 -8.27 -6.03
CA LEU A 180 15.60 -7.64 -6.49
C LEU A 180 16.83 -8.00 -5.65
N LYS A 181 16.66 -8.14 -4.33
CA LYS A 181 17.74 -8.60 -3.42
C LYS A 181 18.17 -10.04 -3.68
N SER A 182 17.30 -10.87 -4.26
CA SER A 182 17.64 -12.22 -4.70
C SER A 182 18.61 -12.24 -5.89
N ASN A 183 18.93 -11.05 -6.45
CA ASN A 183 19.77 -10.84 -7.62
C ASN A 183 19.36 -11.70 -8.82
N PRO A 184 18.12 -11.53 -9.31
CA PRO A 184 17.57 -12.34 -10.39
C PRO A 184 18.34 -12.12 -11.68
N SER A 185 18.39 -13.16 -12.50
CA SER A 185 18.79 -13.03 -13.90
C SER A 185 17.80 -12.17 -14.68
N GLU A 186 18.22 -11.67 -15.84
CA GLU A 186 17.37 -10.89 -16.75
C GLU A 186 16.09 -11.65 -17.14
N SER A 187 16.20 -12.97 -17.39
CA SER A 187 15.05 -13.81 -17.72
C SER A 187 14.06 -13.95 -16.56
N GLU A 188 14.56 -14.05 -15.32
CA GLU A 188 13.71 -14.10 -14.13
C GLU A 188 13.03 -12.76 -13.91
N LEU A 189 13.76 -11.65 -14.09
CA LEU A 189 13.21 -10.29 -14.01
C LEU A 189 12.11 -10.07 -15.06
N GLY A 190 12.33 -10.48 -16.31
CA GLY A 190 11.31 -10.43 -17.36
C GLY A 190 10.05 -11.21 -16.97
N THR A 191 10.22 -12.46 -16.51
CA THR A 191 9.10 -13.30 -16.04
C THR A 191 8.34 -12.66 -14.86
N PHE A 192 9.06 -12.02 -13.95
CA PHE A 192 8.47 -11.31 -12.81
C PHE A 192 7.65 -10.09 -13.24
N LEU A 193 8.15 -9.33 -14.22
CA LEU A 193 7.44 -8.19 -14.80
C LEU A 193 6.21 -8.64 -15.60
N ASP A 194 6.29 -9.72 -16.37
CA ASP A 194 5.14 -10.28 -17.08
C ASP A 194 4.01 -10.69 -16.12
N ASN A 195 4.38 -11.31 -14.99
CA ASN A 195 3.44 -11.67 -13.91
C ASN A 195 2.87 -10.44 -13.16
N SER A 196 3.37 -9.24 -13.43
CA SER A 196 2.88 -7.98 -12.87
C SER A 196 2.03 -7.16 -13.85
N SER A 197 1.89 -7.63 -15.09
CA SER A 197 1.22 -6.88 -16.18
C SER A 197 -0.23 -6.50 -15.87
N GLN A 198 -0.94 -7.32 -15.08
CA GLN A 198 -2.30 -7.05 -14.61
C GLN A 198 -2.41 -5.88 -13.61
N LEU A 199 -1.30 -5.42 -13.02
CA LEU A 199 -1.34 -4.30 -12.10
C LEU A 199 -1.70 -3.02 -12.85
N GLU A 200 -2.61 -2.24 -12.27
CA GLU A 200 -3.05 -0.96 -12.85
C GLU A 200 -2.91 0.22 -11.87
N GLY A 201 -2.94 1.43 -12.43
CA GLY A 201 -3.01 2.69 -11.69
C GLY A 201 -1.93 2.85 -10.60
N ALA A 202 -2.38 3.23 -9.40
CA ALA A 202 -1.48 3.52 -8.28
C ALA A 202 -0.69 2.29 -7.78
N LYS A 203 -1.22 1.07 -7.97
CA LYS A 203 -0.55 -0.17 -7.54
C LYS A 203 0.64 -0.47 -8.45
N LYS A 204 0.44 -0.40 -9.77
CA LYS A 204 1.52 -0.50 -10.77
C LYS A 204 2.59 0.56 -10.54
N GLN A 205 2.18 1.81 -10.32
CA GLN A 205 3.10 2.90 -10.01
C GLN A 205 3.97 2.59 -8.79
N ALA A 206 3.36 2.20 -7.66
CA ALA A 206 4.10 1.89 -6.43
C ALA A 206 5.08 0.73 -6.64
N PHE A 207 4.66 -0.30 -7.38
CA PHE A 207 5.48 -1.45 -7.71
C PHE A 207 6.73 -1.06 -8.52
N TYR A 208 6.59 -0.33 -9.63
CA TYR A 208 7.74 0.13 -10.43
C TYR A 208 8.62 1.10 -9.66
N PHE A 209 8.03 2.01 -8.87
CA PHE A 209 8.82 2.93 -8.06
C PHE A 209 9.70 2.18 -7.06
N ARG A 210 9.16 1.13 -6.45
CA ARG A 210 9.93 0.29 -5.53
C ARG A 210 11.04 -0.45 -6.26
N LEU A 211 10.73 -1.09 -7.40
CA LEU A 211 11.71 -1.81 -8.19
C LEU A 211 12.86 -0.91 -8.63
N ILE A 212 12.56 0.22 -9.29
CA ILE A 212 13.56 1.15 -9.80
C ILE A 212 14.40 1.73 -8.66
N GLY A 213 13.78 2.04 -7.52
CA GLY A 213 14.47 2.60 -6.34
C GLY A 213 15.42 1.61 -5.64
N ARG A 214 15.31 0.31 -5.90
CA ARG A 214 16.13 -0.74 -5.27
C ARG A 214 17.03 -1.51 -6.22
N ALA A 215 16.82 -1.35 -7.53
CA ALA A 215 17.57 -2.05 -8.56
C ALA A 215 19.05 -1.62 -8.59
N ASN A 216 19.92 -2.58 -8.91
CA ASN A 216 21.28 -2.26 -9.34
C ASN A 216 21.28 -1.67 -10.76
N THR A 217 22.42 -1.15 -11.23
CA THR A 217 22.52 -0.47 -12.54
C THR A 217 22.00 -1.30 -13.71
N SER A 218 22.33 -2.60 -13.77
CA SER A 218 21.91 -3.48 -14.87
C SER A 218 20.41 -3.78 -14.84
N GLN A 219 19.87 -4.08 -13.66
CA GLN A 219 18.42 -4.30 -13.49
C GLN A 219 17.62 -3.03 -13.79
N ARG A 220 18.17 -1.87 -13.43
CA ARG A 220 17.51 -0.58 -13.56
C ARG A 220 17.25 -0.21 -15.02
N GLU A 221 18.19 -0.45 -15.91
CA GLU A 221 18.01 -0.23 -17.35
C GLU A 221 16.81 -1.01 -17.89
N ILE A 222 16.73 -2.30 -17.58
CA ILE A 222 15.62 -3.19 -17.98
C ILE A 222 14.29 -2.68 -17.43
N LEU A 223 14.26 -2.29 -16.16
CA LEU A 223 13.06 -1.78 -15.49
C LEU A 223 12.56 -0.46 -16.09
N ILE A 224 13.47 0.45 -16.43
CA ILE A 224 13.16 1.74 -17.04
C ILE A 224 12.58 1.54 -18.45
N ALA A 225 13.20 0.68 -19.26
CA ALA A 225 12.72 0.36 -20.59
C ALA A 225 11.33 -0.30 -20.55
N ASN A 226 11.15 -1.29 -19.66
CA ASN A 226 9.87 -1.97 -19.50
C ASN A 226 8.75 -1.03 -19.01
N LEU A 227 9.04 -0.16 -18.04
CA LEU A 227 8.11 0.87 -17.58
C LEU A 227 7.69 1.82 -18.71
N ALA A 228 8.64 2.26 -19.54
CA ALA A 228 8.33 3.15 -20.66
C ALA A 228 7.36 2.50 -21.65
N GLU A 229 7.54 1.21 -21.95
CA GLU A 229 6.62 0.44 -22.80
C GLU A 229 5.23 0.25 -22.17
N GLU A 230 5.17 0.00 -20.86
CA GLU A 230 3.91 -0.11 -20.15
C GLU A 230 3.15 1.23 -20.09
N LEU A 231 3.87 2.35 -19.93
CA LEU A 231 3.25 3.68 -19.93
C LEU A 231 2.74 4.08 -21.32
N LYS A 232 3.40 3.67 -22.41
CA LYS A 232 2.91 3.90 -23.78
C LYS A 232 1.54 3.27 -24.03
N LYS A 233 1.28 2.12 -23.41
CA LYS A 233 0.00 1.39 -23.51
C LYS A 233 -1.01 1.79 -22.45
N SER A 234 -0.61 2.63 -21.50
CA SER A 234 -1.44 3.04 -20.37
C SER A 234 -2.39 4.16 -20.75
N THR A 235 -3.42 4.37 -19.92
CA THR A 235 -4.34 5.50 -20.10
C THR A 235 -3.62 6.85 -19.86
N PRO A 236 -4.07 7.95 -20.48
CA PRO A 236 -3.54 9.29 -20.23
C PRO A 236 -3.45 9.65 -18.75
N TYR A 237 -4.46 9.27 -17.97
CA TYR A 237 -4.50 9.49 -16.52
C TYR A 237 -3.36 8.76 -15.79
N SER A 238 -3.09 7.50 -16.13
CA SER A 238 -2.00 6.72 -15.52
C SER A 238 -0.63 7.31 -15.84
N VAL A 239 -0.42 7.79 -17.07
CA VAL A 239 0.82 8.48 -17.46
C VAL A 239 1.00 9.76 -16.65
N VAL A 240 -0.03 10.60 -16.54
CA VAL A 240 0.02 11.81 -15.73
C VAL A 240 0.26 11.50 -14.25
N ALA A 241 -0.46 10.52 -13.70
CA ALA A 241 -0.30 10.10 -12.30
C ALA A 241 1.11 9.60 -12.00
N PHE A 242 1.75 8.92 -12.96
CA PHE A 242 3.16 8.55 -12.89
C PHE A 242 4.05 9.79 -12.73
N PHE A 243 3.93 10.75 -13.66
CA PHE A 243 4.76 11.96 -13.67
C PHE A 243 4.52 12.89 -12.48
N GLN A 244 3.32 12.91 -11.90
CA GLN A 244 3.04 13.66 -10.67
C GLN A 244 3.89 13.22 -9.47
N LYS A 245 4.37 11.97 -9.46
CA LYS A 245 5.20 11.44 -8.37
C LYS A 245 6.61 11.05 -8.82
N ILE A 246 7.03 11.47 -10.01
CA ILE A 246 8.34 11.12 -10.56
C ILE A 246 9.51 11.62 -9.70
N SER A 247 9.30 12.67 -8.90
CA SER A 247 10.25 13.17 -7.89
C SER A 247 10.64 12.14 -6.82
N SER A 248 9.83 11.09 -6.63
CA SER A 248 10.18 9.97 -5.73
C SER A 248 11.28 9.06 -6.31
N LEU A 249 11.57 9.18 -7.61
CA LEU A 249 12.67 8.49 -8.28
C LEU A 249 13.82 9.46 -8.52
N LYS A 250 15.04 8.97 -8.33
CA LYS A 250 16.27 9.66 -8.73
C LYS A 250 16.68 9.13 -10.11
N LEU A 251 16.12 9.69 -11.17
CA LEU A 251 16.37 9.30 -12.55
C LEU A 251 17.61 10.03 -13.07
N SER A 252 18.38 9.37 -13.94
CA SER A 252 19.33 10.07 -14.80
C SER A 252 18.61 10.82 -15.92
N GLU A 253 19.31 11.71 -16.63
CA GLU A 253 18.77 12.38 -17.82
C GLU A 253 18.29 11.38 -18.88
N GLU A 254 19.09 10.34 -19.15
CA GLU A 254 18.77 9.30 -20.14
C GLU A 254 17.53 8.48 -19.74
N GLU A 255 17.40 8.13 -18.47
CA GLU A 255 16.24 7.42 -17.94
C GLU A 255 14.97 8.28 -18.05
N LEU A 256 15.09 9.57 -17.72
CA LEU A 256 13.99 10.53 -17.84
C LEU A 256 13.56 10.68 -19.29
N VAL A 257 14.49 10.82 -20.24
CA VAL A 257 14.17 10.88 -21.68
C VAL A 257 13.43 9.62 -22.13
N THR A 258 13.92 8.45 -21.72
CA THR A 258 13.34 7.16 -22.09
C THR A 258 11.89 7.05 -21.64
N ILE A 259 11.59 7.37 -20.38
CA ILE A 259 10.23 7.33 -19.85
C ILE A 259 9.37 8.45 -20.44
N SER A 260 9.91 9.67 -20.60
CA SER A 260 9.14 10.82 -21.08
C SER A 260 8.61 10.65 -22.50
N ARG A 261 9.30 9.86 -23.34
CA ARG A 261 8.80 9.48 -24.66
C ARG A 261 7.45 8.76 -24.63
N SER A 262 7.09 8.10 -23.52
CA SER A 262 5.77 7.48 -23.37
C SER A 262 4.63 8.48 -23.27
N GLY A 263 4.91 9.74 -22.91
CA GLY A 263 3.92 10.81 -22.78
C GLY A 263 3.68 11.59 -24.07
N CYS A 264 4.52 11.44 -25.10
CA CYS A 264 4.40 12.21 -26.34
C CYS A 264 3.06 12.06 -27.07
N PRO A 265 2.42 10.87 -27.15
CA PRO A 265 1.11 10.73 -27.79
C PRO A 265 0.02 11.64 -27.18
N LEU A 266 0.16 12.01 -25.90
CA LEU A 266 -0.78 12.91 -25.23
C LEU A 266 -0.85 14.30 -25.88
N LYS A 267 0.22 14.74 -26.57
CA LYS A 267 0.32 16.03 -27.25
C LYS A 267 -0.78 16.21 -28.30
N GLU A 268 -1.13 15.13 -28.99
CA GLU A 268 -2.16 15.12 -30.04
C GLU A 268 -3.51 14.66 -29.49
N ASP A 269 -3.51 13.67 -28.59
CA ASP A 269 -4.71 12.96 -28.18
C ASP A 269 -5.46 13.61 -27.00
N ASN A 270 -4.77 14.36 -26.14
CA ASN A 270 -5.35 14.87 -24.89
C ASN A 270 -4.60 16.09 -24.32
N GLU A 271 -5.01 17.29 -24.72
CA GLU A 271 -4.39 18.56 -24.30
C GLU A 271 -4.29 18.73 -22.77
N ILE A 272 -5.31 18.33 -22.02
CA ILE A 272 -5.33 18.45 -20.56
C ILE A 272 -4.25 17.56 -19.94
N SER A 273 -4.15 16.31 -20.40
CA SER A 273 -3.15 15.36 -19.92
C SER A 273 -1.75 15.77 -20.35
N TRP A 274 -1.59 16.28 -21.57
CA TRP A 274 -0.34 16.84 -22.07
C TRP A 274 0.17 18.00 -21.22
N ASN A 275 -0.71 18.96 -20.89
CA ASN A 275 -0.35 20.11 -20.06
C ASN A 275 0.12 19.68 -18.67
N SER A 276 -0.57 18.72 -18.05
CA SER A 276 -0.20 18.18 -16.74
C SER A 276 1.12 17.40 -16.79
N PHE A 277 1.29 16.53 -17.79
CA PHE A 277 2.53 15.80 -18.04
C PHE A 277 3.70 16.77 -18.23
N SER A 278 3.57 17.75 -19.13
CA SER A 278 4.61 18.74 -19.46
C SER A 278 5.00 19.58 -18.25
N TYR A 279 4.03 19.98 -17.42
CA TYR A 279 4.28 20.70 -16.18
C TYR A 279 5.14 19.87 -15.21
N ASN A 280 4.78 18.60 -14.99
CA ASN A 280 5.50 17.73 -14.06
C ASN A 280 6.88 17.33 -14.60
N PHE A 281 7.02 17.11 -15.91
CA PHE A 281 8.31 16.93 -16.57
C PHE A 281 9.21 18.15 -16.34
N LYS A 282 8.74 19.35 -16.67
CA LYS A 282 9.50 20.60 -16.52
C LYS A 282 9.89 20.86 -15.06
N LYS A 283 8.99 20.56 -14.13
CA LYS A 283 9.28 20.65 -12.70
C LYS A 283 10.44 19.73 -12.32
N TYR A 284 10.40 18.46 -12.75
CA TYR A 284 11.45 17.49 -12.44
C TYR A 284 12.80 17.87 -13.07
N THR A 285 12.82 18.30 -14.34
CA THR A 285 14.07 18.75 -14.99
C THR A 285 14.66 19.97 -14.29
N SER A 286 13.83 20.94 -13.91
CA SER A 286 14.26 22.13 -13.18
C SER A 286 14.82 21.79 -11.79
N GLU A 287 14.14 20.93 -11.03
CA GLU A 287 14.57 20.50 -9.69
C GLU A 287 15.90 19.73 -9.71
N ASN A 288 16.19 19.00 -10.79
CA ASN A 288 17.41 18.22 -10.95
C ASN A 288 18.49 18.90 -11.83
N SER A 289 18.24 20.13 -12.29
CA SER A 289 19.15 20.90 -13.15
C SER A 289 19.51 20.20 -14.47
N PHE A 290 18.54 19.51 -15.08
CA PHE A 290 18.70 18.86 -16.39
C PHE A 290 18.41 19.85 -17.52
N ASP A 291 19.29 19.88 -18.53
CA ASP A 291 19.11 20.69 -19.74
C ASP A 291 18.30 19.90 -20.78
N LEU A 292 17.02 19.67 -20.46
CA LEU A 292 16.11 18.89 -21.30
C LEU A 292 14.83 19.69 -21.60
N PHE A 293 14.50 19.79 -22.88
CA PHE A 293 13.29 20.46 -23.35
C PHE A 293 12.26 19.43 -23.83
N ILE A 294 11.00 19.59 -23.39
CA ILE A 294 9.95 18.64 -23.74
C ILE A 294 9.68 18.59 -25.25
N ASP A 295 9.84 19.71 -25.95
CA ASP A 295 9.64 19.81 -27.40
C ASP A 295 10.74 19.08 -28.20
N GLU A 296 11.91 18.83 -27.60
CA GLU A 296 12.98 18.01 -28.22
C GLU A 296 12.72 16.52 -28.03
N ILE A 297 12.10 16.14 -26.92
CA ILE A 297 11.75 14.75 -26.59
C ILE A 297 10.49 14.32 -27.35
N CYS A 298 9.52 15.22 -27.46
CA CYS A 298 8.22 15.02 -28.10
C CYS A 298 8.01 16.07 -29.21
N PRO A 299 8.71 15.92 -30.37
CA PRO A 299 8.59 16.84 -31.49
C PRO A 299 7.16 16.93 -32.03
#